data_AF-A0A2C6KE91-F1
#
_entry.id   AF-A0A2C6KE91-F1
#
_cell.length_a   1.000
_cell.length_b   1.000
_cell.length_c   1.000
_cell.angle_alpha   90.00
_cell.angle_beta   90.00
_cell.angle_gamma   90.00
#
_symmetry.space_group_name_H-M   'P 1'
#
loop_
_entity.id
_entity.type
_entity.pdbx_description
1 polymer ?
#
loop_
_entity_poly.entity_id
_entity_poly.type
_entity_poly.pdbx_seq_one_letter_code
_entity_poly.pdbx_strand_id
1 'polypeptide(L)'
;MDKSLGIEIISTGRVLHIACRDEQEWKIWMRGLLLYHEIALGQETACNRSAGHSDFLTLQWHAVTAKESDGRIDLNQMRALLGKMNLHLADRRYEEHLFLKHDVDNCGRLGFNEFRQLLGELLIRPDIDYYFAMYRHPHEEYIDETGYRRFLKDIQKVESKEDLDLEISLFRQVDNAFKKPRSLDRQQTKEGEEEEVMLSPLGFGCLLCSEANSLMHPAKKEIYQDMTLPLCNYWIKSSHNTYLCGDQVVGRSAVGQYIDALLSGCRCVELDCWDGGDGEPSLFHGVGGYQLTSRIKFKDVIQACKDYGFQRSKFPIILSLEMHCSTKQKIRIAQILDEIIGDQIYRAPPSAPQPSPAELENMFILKGKVPNEKGEMVEEGDEDDI
;
A
#
# COMPACT_ATOMS: atom_id res chain seq x y z
N MET A 1 -19.15 -18.60 -23.53
CA MET A 1 -18.65 -17.94 -22.31
C MET A 1 -18.84 -16.47 -22.53
N ASP A 2 -19.58 -15.83 -21.63
CA ASP A 2 -19.80 -14.39 -21.68
C ASP A 2 -18.45 -13.68 -21.46
N LYS A 3 -18.07 -12.78 -22.36
CA LYS A 3 -16.77 -12.07 -22.29
C LYS A 3 -16.76 -10.97 -21.23
N SER A 4 -17.87 -10.79 -20.52
CA SER A 4 -18.10 -9.73 -19.52
C SER A 4 -17.40 -9.98 -18.17
N LEU A 5 -16.97 -11.21 -17.88
CA LEU A 5 -16.40 -11.60 -16.58
C LEU A 5 -14.91 -11.96 -16.71
N GLY A 6 -14.12 -11.00 -17.18
CA GLY A 6 -12.66 -11.09 -17.25
C GLY A 6 -11.97 -10.34 -16.11
N ILE A 7 -10.79 -10.80 -15.71
CA ILE A 7 -9.85 -10.06 -14.87
C ILE A 7 -8.57 -9.88 -15.67
N GLU A 8 -8.06 -8.65 -15.71
CA GLU A 8 -6.82 -8.31 -16.37
C GLU A 8 -5.80 -7.88 -15.32
N ILE A 9 -4.65 -8.55 -15.28
CA ILE A 9 -3.55 -8.22 -14.37
C ILE A 9 -2.40 -7.69 -15.22
N ILE A 10 -2.04 -6.43 -14.99
CA ILE A 10 -0.99 -5.73 -15.72
C ILE A 10 0.20 -5.54 -14.78
N SER A 11 1.37 -6.01 -15.20
CA SER A 11 2.63 -5.84 -14.47
C SER A 11 3.76 -5.61 -15.46
N THR A 12 4.48 -4.49 -15.32
CA THR A 12 5.66 -4.07 -16.10
C THR A 12 5.94 -4.87 -17.38
N GLY A 13 5.13 -4.60 -18.43
CA GLY A 13 5.30 -5.16 -19.77
C GLY A 13 4.63 -6.51 -20.05
N ARG A 14 3.84 -7.04 -19.10
CA ARG A 14 3.07 -8.29 -19.26
C ARG A 14 1.62 -8.10 -18.84
N VAL A 15 0.74 -8.74 -19.58
CA VAL A 15 -0.71 -8.75 -19.34
C VAL A 15 -1.16 -10.20 -19.19
N LEU A 16 -1.84 -10.50 -18.08
CA LEU A 16 -2.51 -11.77 -17.85
C LEU A 16 -4.03 -11.56 -17.88
N HIS A 17 -4.71 -12.24 -18.80
CA HIS A 17 -6.17 -12.27 -18.86
C HIS A 17 -6.69 -13.56 -18.22
N ILE A 18 -7.57 -13.42 -17.24
CA ILE A 18 -8.26 -14.52 -16.57
C ILE A 18 -9.73 -14.44 -16.94
N ALA A 19 -10.27 -15.49 -17.55
CA ALA A 19 -11.71 -15.60 -17.81
C ALA A 19 -12.37 -16.36 -16.65
N CYS A 20 -13.38 -15.75 -16.03
CA CYS A 20 -14.16 -16.37 -14.97
C CYS A 20 -15.37 -17.10 -15.57
N ARG A 21 -15.76 -18.24 -15.00
CA ARG A 21 -16.89 -19.05 -15.49
C ARG A 21 -18.23 -18.41 -15.16
N ASP A 22 -18.32 -17.74 -14.01
CA ASP A 22 -19.51 -17.05 -13.53
C ASP A 22 -19.15 -15.84 -12.63
N GLU A 23 -20.17 -15.05 -12.29
CA GLU A 23 -20.01 -13.82 -11.52
C GLU A 23 -19.51 -14.07 -10.09
N GLN A 24 -19.83 -15.24 -9.53
CA GLN A 24 -19.42 -15.61 -8.18
C GLN A 24 -17.92 -15.91 -8.14
N GLU A 25 -17.41 -16.67 -9.12
CA GLU A 25 -15.99 -16.91 -9.32
C GLU A 25 -15.22 -15.60 -9.54
N TRP A 26 -15.75 -14.69 -10.38
CA TRP A 26 -15.17 -13.37 -10.58
C TRP A 26 -15.05 -12.55 -9.28
N LYS A 27 -16.11 -12.51 -8.45
CA LYS A 27 -16.09 -11.80 -7.15
C LYS A 27 -15.05 -12.38 -6.19
N ILE A 28 -14.90 -13.71 -6.16
CA ILE A 28 -13.91 -14.38 -5.30
C ILE A 28 -12.49 -14.03 -5.74
N TRP A 29 -12.20 -14.15 -7.05
CA TRP A 29 -10.89 -13.82 -7.59
C TRP A 29 -10.54 -12.35 -7.39
N MET A 30 -11.47 -11.42 -7.66
CA MET A 30 -11.24 -9.99 -7.46
C MET A 30 -10.94 -9.65 -6.00
N ARG A 31 -11.72 -10.20 -5.05
CA ARG A 31 -11.45 -9.98 -3.62
C ARG A 31 -10.09 -10.54 -3.21
N GLY A 32 -9.73 -11.74 -3.66
CA GLY A 32 -8.46 -12.38 -3.36
C GLY A 32 -7.26 -11.62 -3.95
N LEU A 33 -7.36 -11.19 -5.21
CA LEU A 33 -6.29 -10.47 -5.91
C LEU A 33 -6.11 -9.05 -5.37
N LEU A 34 -7.19 -8.34 -5.04
CA LEU A 34 -7.10 -7.01 -4.41
C LEU A 34 -6.50 -7.12 -3.00
N LEU A 35 -6.93 -8.12 -2.21
CA LEU A 35 -6.33 -8.41 -0.91
C LEU A 35 -4.85 -8.74 -1.05
N TYR A 36 -4.47 -9.61 -1.99
CA TYR A 36 -3.07 -9.96 -2.22
C TYR A 36 -2.25 -8.77 -2.72
N HIS A 37 -2.81 -7.91 -3.56
CA HIS A 37 -2.13 -6.70 -4.04
C HIS A 37 -1.97 -5.67 -2.91
N GLU A 38 -2.94 -5.50 -2.02
CA GLU A 38 -2.77 -4.70 -0.80
C GLU A 38 -1.76 -5.31 0.16
N ILE A 39 -1.73 -6.64 0.29
CA ILE A 39 -0.69 -7.35 1.04
C ILE A 39 0.68 -7.12 0.37
N ALA A 40 0.78 -7.21 -0.95
CA ALA A 40 2.02 -7.04 -1.72
C ALA A 40 2.54 -5.59 -1.67
N LEU A 41 1.65 -4.60 -1.70
CA LEU A 41 2.00 -3.18 -1.49
C LEU A 41 2.32 -2.87 -0.02
N GLY A 42 1.76 -3.63 0.92
CA GLY A 42 2.14 -3.63 2.34
C GLY A 42 3.31 -4.55 2.67
N GLN A 43 3.88 -5.28 1.71
CA GLN A 43 4.86 -6.35 1.94
C GLN A 43 6.31 -5.86 2.05
N GLU A 44 6.51 -4.66 2.61
CA GLU A 44 7.67 -4.48 3.49
C GLU A 44 7.40 -5.03 4.91
N THR A 45 6.17 -5.40 5.26
CA THR A 45 5.86 -6.03 6.55
C THR A 45 5.21 -7.39 6.37
N ALA A 46 6.05 -8.42 6.25
CA ALA A 46 5.66 -9.83 6.35
C ALA A 46 5.18 -10.25 7.76
N CYS A 47 5.02 -9.30 8.68
CA CYS A 47 4.46 -9.50 10.00
C CYS A 47 3.26 -8.55 10.12
N ASN A 48 2.07 -9.01 9.74
CA ASN A 48 0.75 -8.58 10.23
C ASN A 48 -0.32 -8.76 9.14
N ARG A 49 -1.19 -9.75 9.33
CA ARG A 49 -2.63 -9.49 9.39
C ARG A 49 -3.33 -10.62 10.14
N SER A 50 -4.15 -10.19 11.09
CA SER A 50 -4.89 -10.94 12.10
C SER A 50 -5.81 -12.02 11.53
N ALA A 51 -5.53 -13.27 11.91
CA ALA A 51 -6.52 -14.33 12.05
C ALA A 51 -6.20 -15.16 13.30
N GLY A 52 -6.79 -14.77 14.44
CA GLY A 52 -6.91 -15.57 15.66
C GLY A 52 -5.62 -16.06 16.32
N HIS A 53 -5.12 -15.31 17.31
CA HIS A 53 -4.32 -15.77 18.47
C HIS A 53 -3.25 -16.86 18.24
N SER A 54 -2.65 -16.94 17.06
CA SER A 54 -1.62 -17.94 16.77
C SER A 54 -0.44 -17.24 16.11
N ASP A 55 0.60 -17.08 16.93
CA ASP A 55 1.89 -16.50 16.61
C ASP A 55 2.51 -17.18 15.37
N PHE A 56 3.08 -16.41 14.43
CA PHE A 56 3.70 -16.94 13.21
C PHE A 56 4.76 -18.00 13.53
N LEU A 57 5.61 -17.79 14.53
CA LEU A 57 6.63 -18.76 14.92
C LEU A 57 5.99 -20.04 15.49
N THR A 58 5.01 -19.90 16.38
CA THR A 58 4.21 -20.99 16.94
C THR A 58 3.40 -21.73 15.85
N LEU A 59 2.90 -21.03 14.84
CA LEU A 59 2.21 -21.61 13.69
C LEU A 59 3.17 -22.43 12.82
N GLN A 60 4.36 -21.89 12.50
CA GLN A 60 5.36 -22.64 11.76
C GLN A 60 5.84 -23.86 12.58
N TRP A 61 6.01 -23.70 13.89
CA TRP A 61 6.36 -24.77 14.81
C TRP A 61 5.31 -25.88 14.83
N HIS A 62 4.04 -25.54 15.05
CA HIS A 62 2.94 -26.52 15.05
C HIS A 62 2.75 -27.15 13.68
N ALA A 63 2.95 -26.43 12.58
CA ALA A 63 2.87 -26.99 11.24
C ALA A 63 3.91 -28.09 10.98
N VAL A 64 5.01 -28.11 11.74
CA VAL A 64 6.06 -29.14 11.64
C VAL A 64 5.90 -30.21 12.72
N THR A 65 5.44 -29.84 13.92
CA THR A 65 5.32 -30.74 15.08
C THR A 65 3.94 -31.41 15.24
N ALA A 66 2.92 -31.03 14.45
CA ALA A 66 1.56 -31.56 14.59
C ALA A 66 1.44 -33.11 14.48
N LYS A 67 2.44 -33.77 13.90
CA LYS A 67 2.49 -35.23 13.75
C LYS A 67 3.40 -35.93 14.77
N GLU A 68 4.11 -35.16 15.60
CA GLU A 68 5.08 -35.66 16.57
C GLU A 68 4.41 -35.82 17.94
N SER A 69 4.60 -36.98 18.57
CA SER A 69 3.99 -37.28 19.88
C SER A 69 4.66 -36.56 21.05
N ASP A 70 5.91 -36.11 20.87
CA ASP A 70 6.72 -35.43 21.89
C ASP A 70 6.81 -33.90 21.67
N GLY A 71 6.26 -33.40 20.57
CA GLY A 71 6.29 -31.98 20.22
C GLY A 71 7.70 -31.42 19.96
N ARG A 72 8.69 -32.27 19.66
CA ARG A 72 10.06 -31.88 19.35
C ARG A 72 10.37 -32.05 17.86
N ILE A 73 11.43 -31.41 17.37
CA ILE A 73 11.87 -31.47 15.97
C ILE A 73 13.26 -32.05 15.81
N ASP A 74 13.47 -32.87 14.78
CA ASP A 74 14.81 -33.31 14.36
C ASP A 74 15.52 -32.26 13.47
N LEU A 75 16.77 -32.54 13.09
CA LEU A 75 17.58 -31.65 12.26
C LEU A 75 16.95 -31.33 10.88
N ASN A 76 16.26 -32.30 10.27
CA ASN A 76 15.62 -32.08 8.96
C ASN A 76 14.36 -31.22 9.10
N GLN A 77 13.60 -31.45 10.17
CA GLN A 77 12.45 -30.63 10.55
C GLN A 77 12.89 -29.20 10.92
N MET A 78 14.02 -29.03 11.60
CA MET A 78 14.63 -27.71 11.84
C MET A 78 14.96 -27.01 10.52
N ARG A 79 15.62 -27.68 9.58
CA ARG A 79 15.92 -27.13 8.24
C ARG A 79 14.65 -26.72 7.49
N ALA A 80 13.61 -27.55 7.55
CA ALA A 80 12.34 -27.25 6.93
C ALA A 80 11.68 -26.01 7.56
N LEU A 81 11.76 -25.87 8.89
CA LEU A 81 11.19 -24.73 9.61
C LEU A 81 11.97 -23.43 9.33
N LEU A 82 13.30 -23.47 9.35
CA LEU A 82 14.15 -22.35 8.92
C LEU A 82 13.83 -21.95 7.47
N GLY A 83 13.67 -22.91 6.56
CA GLY A 83 13.26 -22.67 5.18
C GLY A 83 11.88 -21.99 5.06
N LYS A 84 10.90 -22.39 5.88
CA LYS A 84 9.58 -21.71 5.92
C LYS A 84 9.67 -20.27 6.46
N MET A 85 10.68 -19.97 7.28
CA MET A 85 10.99 -18.62 7.77
C MET A 85 11.91 -17.85 6.81
N ASN A 86 12.22 -18.40 5.63
CA ASN A 86 13.17 -17.83 4.66
C ASN A 86 14.59 -17.63 5.24
N LEU A 87 14.99 -18.47 6.19
CA LEU A 87 16.33 -18.51 6.79
C LEU A 87 17.11 -19.66 6.15
N HIS A 88 17.98 -19.31 5.21
CA HIS A 88 18.82 -20.28 4.51
C HIS A 88 20.26 -20.19 4.99
N LEU A 89 20.70 -21.22 5.71
CA LEU A 89 22.09 -21.33 6.15
C LEU A 89 22.89 -22.03 5.03
N ALA A 90 23.92 -21.35 4.52
CA ALA A 90 24.72 -21.86 3.40
C ALA A 90 25.66 -23.01 3.82
N ASP A 91 26.12 -23.00 5.08
CA ASP A 91 27.05 -23.99 5.61
C ASP A 91 26.33 -25.05 6.45
N ARG A 92 26.24 -26.27 5.91
CA ARG A 92 25.63 -27.42 6.60
C ARG A 92 26.36 -27.82 7.89
N ARG A 93 27.67 -27.57 8.01
CA ARG A 93 28.41 -27.86 9.24
C ARG A 93 28.04 -26.88 10.34
N TYR A 94 27.82 -25.62 9.98
CA TYR A 94 27.32 -24.61 10.92
C TYR A 94 25.89 -24.93 11.37
N GLU A 95 25.01 -25.37 10.47
CA GLU A 95 23.66 -25.85 10.84
C GLU A 95 23.69 -27.00 11.86
N GLU A 96 24.51 -28.01 11.59
CA GLU A 96 24.66 -29.19 12.45
C GLU A 96 25.27 -28.81 13.80
N HIS A 97 26.29 -27.95 13.81
CA HIS A 97 26.86 -27.41 15.02
C HIS A 97 25.83 -26.65 15.86
N LEU A 98 25.02 -25.82 15.22
CA LEU A 98 24.00 -25.03 15.88
C LEU A 98 22.89 -25.92 16.47
N PHE A 99 22.44 -26.94 15.73
CA PHE A 99 21.49 -27.92 16.25
C PHE A 99 22.05 -28.63 17.49
N LEU A 100 23.26 -29.17 17.41
CA LEU A 100 23.89 -29.90 18.52
C LEU A 100 24.16 -29.01 19.74
N LYS A 101 24.47 -27.72 19.50
CA LYS A 101 24.70 -26.75 20.57
C LYS A 101 23.43 -26.50 21.40
N HIS A 102 22.27 -26.52 20.76
CA HIS A 102 20.98 -26.22 21.39
C HIS A 102 20.17 -27.47 21.79
N ASP A 103 20.59 -28.68 21.39
CA ASP A 103 20.09 -29.97 21.89
C ASP A 103 20.70 -30.29 23.27
N VAL A 104 20.24 -29.59 24.31
CA VAL A 104 20.90 -29.57 25.63
C VAL A 104 20.84 -30.94 26.31
N ASP A 105 19.78 -31.70 26.09
CA ASP A 105 19.61 -33.05 26.63
C ASP A 105 20.19 -34.17 25.74
N ASN A 106 20.80 -33.82 24.61
CA ASN A 106 21.41 -34.73 23.63
C ASN A 106 20.45 -35.84 23.17
N CYS A 107 19.16 -35.54 23.09
CA CYS A 107 18.16 -36.52 22.64
C CYS A 107 18.07 -36.61 21.11
N GLY A 108 18.79 -35.76 20.38
CA GLY A 108 18.75 -35.65 18.93
C GLY A 108 17.53 -34.89 18.41
N ARG A 109 16.83 -34.14 19.29
CA ARG A 109 15.60 -33.39 18.96
C ARG A 109 15.51 -32.10 19.78
N LEU A 110 15.09 -31.00 19.14
CA LEU A 110 14.89 -29.72 19.81
C LEU A 110 13.43 -29.55 20.25
N GLY A 111 13.22 -29.13 21.49
CA GLY A 111 11.96 -28.54 21.95
C GLY A 111 11.81 -27.08 21.50
N PHE A 112 10.62 -26.52 21.70
CA PHE A 112 10.30 -25.15 21.25
C PHE A 112 11.24 -24.09 21.86
N ASN A 113 11.56 -24.22 23.15
CA ASN A 113 12.45 -23.26 23.83
C ASN A 113 13.89 -23.33 23.32
N GLU A 114 14.40 -24.55 23.05
CA GLU A 114 15.74 -24.76 22.48
C GLU A 114 15.81 -24.19 21.06
N PHE A 115 14.78 -24.43 20.25
CA PHE A 115 14.68 -23.82 18.93
C PHE A 115 14.59 -22.29 18.98
N ARG A 116 13.92 -21.73 19.98
CA ARG A 116 13.86 -20.27 20.17
C ARG A 116 15.23 -19.67 20.55
N GLN A 117 16.02 -20.37 21.36
CA GLN A 117 17.39 -19.97 21.69
C GLN A 117 18.31 -20.04 20.45
N LEU A 118 18.14 -21.09 19.63
CA LEU A 118 18.81 -21.21 18.34
C LEU A 118 18.50 -20.04 17.41
N LEU A 119 17.24 -19.64 17.30
CA LEU A 119 16.85 -18.46 16.52
C LEU A 119 17.45 -17.17 17.09
N GLY A 120 17.58 -17.07 18.41
CA GLY A 120 18.27 -15.96 19.06
C GLY A 120 19.70 -15.80 18.53
N GLU A 121 20.46 -16.89 18.44
CA GLU A 121 21.85 -16.86 17.94
C GLU A 121 21.95 -16.51 16.45
N LEU A 122 20.93 -16.84 15.66
CA LEU A 122 20.89 -16.51 14.23
C LEU A 122 20.43 -15.08 13.94
N LEU A 123 19.47 -14.57 14.72
CA LEU A 123 18.70 -13.37 14.38
C LEU A 123 19.04 -12.16 15.26
N ILE A 124 19.57 -12.37 16.46
CA ILE A 124 19.96 -11.26 17.33
C ILE A 124 21.23 -10.63 16.75
N ARG A 125 21.08 -9.42 16.25
CA ARG A 125 22.20 -8.64 15.76
C ARG A 125 22.95 -7.98 16.93
N PRO A 126 24.30 -7.95 16.93
CA PRO A 126 25.08 -7.35 18.02
C PRO A 126 24.77 -5.87 18.29
N ASP A 127 24.39 -5.11 17.26
CA ASP A 127 24.01 -3.71 17.39
C ASP A 127 22.65 -3.54 18.11
N ILE A 128 21.71 -4.45 17.90
CA ILE A 128 20.43 -4.49 18.62
C ILE A 128 20.62 -4.97 20.06
N ASP A 129 21.48 -5.98 20.27
CA ASP A 129 21.78 -6.53 21.59
C ASP A 129 22.37 -5.48 22.55
N TYR A 130 23.18 -4.55 22.01
CA TYR A 130 23.67 -3.39 22.76
C TYR A 130 22.52 -2.57 23.36
N TYR A 131 21.52 -2.22 22.56
CA TYR A 131 20.35 -1.48 23.05
C TYR A 131 19.49 -2.33 23.99
N PHE A 132 19.34 -3.63 23.72
CA PHE A 132 18.65 -4.52 24.63
C PHE A 132 19.31 -4.50 26.02
N ALA A 133 20.63 -4.64 26.09
CA ALA A 133 21.39 -4.62 27.33
C ALA A 133 21.27 -3.29 28.10
N MET A 134 21.16 -2.16 27.39
CA MET A 134 20.98 -0.84 28.00
C MET A 134 19.58 -0.64 28.60
N TYR A 135 18.54 -1.16 27.95
CA TYR A 135 17.15 -0.84 28.28
C TYR A 135 16.39 -1.96 29.02
N ARG A 136 16.97 -3.16 29.12
CA ARG A 136 16.42 -4.28 29.89
C ARG A 136 16.20 -3.96 31.36
N HIS A 137 15.38 -4.78 32.00
CA HIS A 137 15.20 -4.79 33.44
C HIS A 137 16.55 -5.04 34.15
N PRO A 138 16.91 -4.30 35.23
CA PRO A 138 18.26 -4.34 35.80
C PRO A 138 18.75 -5.75 36.19
N HIS A 139 17.84 -6.56 36.71
CA HIS A 139 18.15 -7.89 37.26
C HIS A 139 17.62 -9.05 36.41
N GLU A 140 17.00 -8.76 35.27
CA GLU A 140 16.33 -9.78 34.46
C GLU A 140 16.67 -9.63 32.97
N GLU A 141 16.59 -10.72 32.23
CA GLU A 141 16.81 -10.76 30.78
C GLU A 141 15.52 -10.50 29.99
N TYR A 142 14.87 -9.36 30.22
CA TYR A 142 13.76 -8.87 29.41
C TYR A 142 13.64 -7.35 29.43
N ILE A 143 12.96 -6.77 28.44
CA ILE A 143 12.49 -5.39 28.46
C ILE A 143 11.00 -5.38 28.85
N ASP A 144 10.66 -4.67 29.91
CA ASP A 144 9.26 -4.35 30.27
C ASP A 144 8.84 -3.01 29.66
N GLU A 145 7.58 -2.62 29.89
CA GLU A 145 7.06 -1.34 29.42
C GLU A 145 7.90 -0.15 29.92
N THR A 146 8.44 -0.21 31.14
CA THR A 146 9.27 0.85 31.70
C THR A 146 10.58 1.00 30.91
N GLY A 147 11.25 -0.12 30.64
CA GLY A 147 12.44 -0.17 29.80
C GLY A 147 12.17 0.33 28.38
N TYR A 148 11.06 -0.11 27.77
CA TYR A 148 10.68 0.28 26.42
C TYR A 148 10.32 1.77 26.32
N ARG A 149 9.61 2.34 27.29
CA ARG A 149 9.33 3.79 27.35
C ARG A 149 10.60 4.63 27.38
N ARG A 150 11.65 4.17 28.07
CA ARG A 150 12.96 4.84 28.04
C ARG A 150 13.61 4.75 26.66
N PHE A 151 13.62 3.56 26.05
CA PHE A 151 14.13 3.36 24.70
C PHE A 151 13.45 4.27 23.67
N LEU A 152 12.12 4.36 23.72
CA LEU A 152 11.34 5.22 22.82
C LEU A 152 11.72 6.70 22.94
N LYS A 153 11.96 7.19 24.17
CA LYS A 153 12.35 8.58 24.40
C LYS A 153 13.80 8.86 24.02
N ASP A 154 14.71 8.00 24.49
CA ASP A 154 16.14 8.23 24.39
C ASP A 154 16.66 7.98 22.98
N ILE A 155 16.15 6.94 22.31
CA ILE A 155 16.64 6.46 21.01
C ILE A 155 15.68 6.82 19.87
N GLN A 156 14.39 6.46 19.99
CA GLN A 156 13.40 6.72 18.93
C GLN A 156 12.89 8.17 18.90
N LYS A 157 13.23 8.98 19.91
CA LYS A 157 12.86 10.39 20.03
C LYS A 157 11.34 10.61 20.00
N VAL A 158 10.58 9.70 20.59
CA VAL A 158 9.13 9.86 20.77
C VAL A 158 8.88 10.85 21.90
N GLU A 159 8.48 12.08 21.54
CA GLU A 159 8.28 13.18 22.49
C GLU A 159 6.81 13.39 22.87
N SER A 160 5.88 13.21 21.92
CA SER A 160 4.45 13.41 22.15
C SER A 160 3.87 12.29 23.02
N LYS A 161 2.85 12.62 23.81
CA LYS A 161 2.19 11.63 24.65
C LYS A 161 1.36 10.66 23.80
N GLU A 162 0.70 11.19 22.78
CA GLU A 162 -0.15 10.44 21.86
C GLU A 162 0.66 9.37 21.10
N ASP A 163 1.83 9.73 20.58
CA ASP A 163 2.69 8.78 19.87
C ASP A 163 3.29 7.75 20.84
N LEU A 164 3.65 8.17 22.05
CA LEU A 164 4.13 7.24 23.07
C LEU A 164 3.05 6.21 23.43
N ASP A 165 1.81 6.64 23.65
CA ASP A 165 0.71 5.76 24.00
C ASP A 165 0.37 4.80 22.85
N LEU A 166 0.46 5.25 21.59
CA LEU A 166 0.33 4.40 20.40
C LEU A 166 1.45 3.33 20.36
N GLU A 167 2.71 3.72 20.54
CA GLU A 167 3.84 2.78 20.52
C GLU A 167 3.75 1.74 21.64
N ILE A 168 3.32 2.16 22.83
CA ILE A 168 3.08 1.21 23.92
C ILE A 168 1.91 0.28 23.62
N SER A 169 0.87 0.75 22.94
CA SER A 169 -0.23 -0.13 22.51
C SER A 169 0.25 -1.23 21.55
N LEU A 170 1.22 -0.92 20.67
CA LEU A 170 1.83 -1.88 19.75
C LEU A 170 2.75 -2.85 20.50
N PHE A 171 3.54 -2.35 21.45
CA PHE A 171 4.36 -3.18 22.34
C PHE A 171 3.53 -4.22 23.10
N ARG A 172 2.34 -3.85 23.59
CA ARG A 172 1.44 -4.77 24.31
C ARG A 172 0.86 -5.87 23.41
N GLN A 173 0.73 -5.59 22.11
CA GLN A 173 0.20 -6.49 21.09
C GLN A 173 1.25 -7.43 20.50
N VAL A 174 2.52 -7.36 20.92
CA VAL A 174 3.56 -8.27 20.45
C VAL A 174 3.19 -9.74 20.68
N ASP A 175 3.49 -10.58 19.70
CA ASP A 175 3.20 -12.01 19.74
C ASP A 175 3.82 -12.71 20.96
N ASN A 176 3.10 -13.68 21.50
CA ASN A 176 3.50 -14.38 22.72
C ASN A 176 4.83 -15.15 22.61
N ALA A 177 5.26 -15.61 21.43
CA ALA A 177 6.58 -16.24 21.28
C ALA A 177 7.75 -15.29 21.57
N PHE A 178 7.54 -14.01 21.32
CA PHE A 178 8.54 -12.98 21.49
C PHE A 178 8.60 -12.47 22.94
N LYS A 179 7.58 -12.82 23.75
CA LYS A 179 7.57 -12.60 25.19
C LYS A 179 8.45 -13.63 25.91
N LYS A 180 9.02 -13.26 27.05
CA LYS A 180 9.72 -14.17 27.97
C LYS A 180 8.67 -15.05 28.66
N PRO A 181 8.80 -16.39 28.64
CA PRO A 181 7.90 -17.27 29.40
C PRO A 181 7.97 -16.94 30.90
N ARG A 182 6.82 -16.88 31.58
CA ARG A 182 6.79 -16.75 33.04
C ARG A 182 7.30 -18.05 33.69
N SER A 183 8.08 -17.90 34.75
CA SER A 183 8.38 -19.01 35.67
C SER A 183 7.08 -19.52 36.30
N LEU A 184 6.94 -20.84 36.45
CA LEU A 184 5.75 -21.52 37.02
C LEU A 184 5.30 -20.92 38.36
N ASP A 185 6.23 -20.40 39.18
CA ASP A 185 5.93 -19.78 40.48
C ASP A 185 5.16 -18.44 40.41
N ARG A 186 5.07 -17.80 39.23
CA ARG A 186 4.36 -16.52 39.02
C ARG A 186 3.03 -16.66 38.26
N GLN A 187 2.52 -17.88 38.06
CA GLN A 187 1.26 -18.13 37.33
C GLN A 187 -0.01 -17.70 38.10
N GLN A 188 0.11 -17.28 39.36
CA GLN A 188 -1.02 -16.68 40.09
C GLN A 188 -1.16 -15.19 39.75
N THR A 189 -1.50 -14.86 38.51
CA THR A 189 -2.10 -13.55 38.22
C THR A 189 -3.51 -13.52 38.79
N LYS A 190 -3.82 -12.50 39.58
CA LYS A 190 -5.19 -12.23 40.04
C LYS A 190 -6.06 -11.94 38.81
N GLU A 191 -7.26 -12.51 38.77
CA GLU A 191 -8.24 -12.21 37.73
C GLU A 191 -8.46 -10.69 37.62
N GLY A 192 -8.13 -10.11 36.47
CA GLY A 192 -8.37 -8.69 36.16
C GLY A 192 -7.14 -7.79 36.02
N GLU A 193 -5.92 -8.27 36.29
CA GLU A 193 -4.69 -7.51 35.99
C GLU A 193 -4.23 -7.76 34.54
N GLU A 194 -4.02 -6.70 33.76
CA GLU A 194 -3.44 -6.79 32.42
C GLU A 194 -2.07 -7.51 32.49
N GLU A 195 -1.85 -8.50 31.63
CA GLU A 195 -0.59 -9.25 31.63
C GLU A 195 0.59 -8.33 31.30
N GLU A 196 1.52 -8.19 32.25
CA GLU A 196 2.78 -7.48 32.04
C GLU A 196 3.61 -8.13 30.92
N VAL A 197 3.86 -7.36 29.86
CA VAL A 197 4.63 -7.80 28.70
C VAL A 197 6.13 -7.72 28.99
N MET A 198 6.80 -8.86 28.86
CA MET A 198 8.25 -9.00 29.05
C MET A 198 8.90 -9.39 27.73
N LEU A 199 9.53 -8.47 27.00
CA LEU A 199 10.19 -8.79 25.73
C LEU A 199 11.53 -9.48 25.93
N SER A 200 11.70 -10.64 25.28
CA SER A 200 13.00 -11.30 25.16
C SER A 200 13.93 -10.54 24.20
N PRO A 201 15.26 -10.82 24.18
CA PRO A 201 16.17 -10.23 23.21
C PRO A 201 15.72 -10.42 21.76
N LEU A 202 15.31 -11.64 21.41
CA LEU A 202 14.75 -11.96 20.10
C LEU A 202 13.46 -11.15 19.85
N GLY A 203 12.59 -11.05 20.85
CA GLY A 203 11.35 -10.30 20.73
C GLY A 203 11.54 -8.80 20.54
N PHE A 204 12.54 -8.21 21.19
CA PHE A 204 12.93 -6.82 20.95
C PHE A 204 13.44 -6.62 19.53
N GLY A 205 14.29 -7.53 19.02
CA GLY A 205 14.74 -7.49 17.62
C GLY A 205 13.58 -7.58 16.62
N CYS A 206 12.63 -8.50 16.85
CA CYS A 206 11.44 -8.62 16.01
C CYS A 206 10.54 -7.38 16.08
N LEU A 207 10.37 -6.77 17.25
CA LEU A 207 9.60 -5.52 17.41
C LEU A 207 10.21 -4.39 16.57
N LEU A 208 11.54 -4.25 16.57
CA LEU A 208 12.24 -3.24 15.75
C LEU A 208 12.13 -3.47 14.25
N CYS A 209 11.77 -4.68 13.82
CA CYS A 209 11.46 -5.01 12.42
C CYS A 209 9.97 -4.99 12.11
N SER A 210 9.12 -4.64 13.07
CA SER A 210 7.66 -4.59 12.91
C SER A 210 7.16 -3.18 12.58
N GLU A 211 5.86 -3.04 12.34
CA GLU A 211 5.23 -1.73 12.14
C GLU A 211 5.38 -0.78 13.33
N ALA A 212 5.63 -1.30 14.53
CA ALA A 212 5.94 -0.52 15.74
C ALA A 212 7.30 0.20 15.67
N ASN A 213 8.08 -0.02 14.62
CA ASN A 213 9.31 0.72 14.37
C ASN A 213 9.37 1.18 12.91
N SER A 214 8.20 1.46 12.33
CA SER A 214 8.06 2.02 11.00
C SER A 214 8.66 3.42 10.94
N LEU A 215 9.51 3.69 9.94
CA LEU A 215 9.97 5.05 9.63
C LEU A 215 8.80 6.00 9.33
N MET A 216 7.72 5.45 8.77
CA MET A 216 6.52 6.19 8.43
C MET A 216 5.60 6.26 9.66
N HIS A 217 5.24 7.49 10.04
CA HIS A 217 4.32 7.74 11.14
C HIS A 217 2.95 7.09 10.90
N PRO A 218 2.42 6.24 11.80
CA PRO A 218 1.17 5.52 11.58
C PRO A 218 -0.02 6.45 11.31
N ALA A 219 -0.15 7.54 12.07
CA ALA A 219 -1.21 8.53 11.86
C ALA A 219 -1.16 9.24 10.49
N LYS A 220 -0.05 9.14 9.74
CA LYS A 220 0.11 9.72 8.40
C LYS A 220 -0.08 8.70 7.28
N LYS A 221 -0.46 7.45 7.61
CA LYS A 221 -0.80 6.41 6.62
C LYS A 221 -2.19 6.63 6.01
N GLU A 222 -3.09 7.28 6.73
CA GLU A 222 -4.41 7.67 6.23
C GLU A 222 -4.48 9.17 5.88
N ILE A 223 -5.61 9.63 5.36
CA ILE A 223 -5.84 11.05 5.08
C ILE A 223 -5.87 11.81 6.41
N TYR A 224 -4.83 12.60 6.66
CA TYR A 224 -4.67 13.40 7.88
C TYR A 224 -4.73 14.91 7.61
N GLN A 225 -4.67 15.31 6.34
CA GLN A 225 -4.80 16.69 5.92
C GLN A 225 -6.24 17.16 6.10
N ASP A 226 -6.42 18.44 6.46
CA ASP A 226 -7.72 19.07 6.36
C ASP A 226 -8.11 19.15 4.88
N MET A 227 -9.17 18.44 4.47
CA MET A 227 -9.65 18.38 3.08
C MET A 227 -10.78 19.39 2.78
N THR A 228 -11.05 20.32 3.71
CA THR A 228 -12.11 21.34 3.61
C THR A 228 -11.58 22.71 3.17
N LEU A 229 -10.28 22.87 2.97
CA LEU A 229 -9.69 24.09 2.43
C LEU A 229 -9.96 24.19 0.92
N PRO A 230 -9.87 25.39 0.31
CA PRO A 230 -10.01 25.54 -1.14
C PRO A 230 -8.96 24.75 -1.93
N LEU A 231 -9.31 24.29 -3.14
CA LEU A 231 -8.42 23.49 -4.00
C LEU A 231 -7.02 24.10 -4.23
N CYS A 232 -6.88 25.44 -4.25
CA CYS A 232 -5.60 26.12 -4.42
C CYS A 232 -4.62 25.93 -3.26
N ASN A 233 -5.07 25.37 -2.13
CA ASN A 233 -4.24 25.09 -0.97
C ASN A 233 -3.54 23.71 -1.02
N TYR A 234 -3.75 22.92 -2.09
CA TYR A 234 -3.24 21.57 -2.19
C TYR A 234 -2.29 21.40 -3.38
N TRP A 235 -1.24 20.59 -3.19
CA TRP A 235 -0.52 20.01 -4.31
C TRP A 235 -1.34 18.87 -4.91
N ILE A 236 -1.67 18.99 -6.19
CA ILE A 236 -2.46 18.00 -6.91
C ILE A 236 -1.52 17.14 -7.75
N LYS A 237 -1.48 15.83 -7.48
CA LYS A 237 -0.76 14.86 -8.31
C LYS A 237 -1.34 14.88 -9.72
N SER A 238 -0.53 15.32 -10.68
CA SER A 238 -0.96 15.66 -12.04
C SER A 238 -0.11 14.93 -13.08
N SER A 239 -0.72 14.60 -14.22
CA SER A 239 -0.09 13.86 -15.32
C SER A 239 -0.19 14.67 -16.60
N HIS A 240 0.97 14.90 -17.23
CA HIS A 240 1.11 15.62 -18.49
C HIS A 240 1.17 14.63 -19.66
N ASN A 241 0.48 14.93 -20.77
CA ASN A 241 0.32 14.06 -21.93
C ASN A 241 -0.04 12.62 -21.54
N THR A 242 -1.08 12.48 -20.73
CA THR A 242 -1.42 11.23 -20.02
C THR A 242 -1.64 10.05 -20.95
N TYR A 243 -2.02 10.26 -22.20
CA TYR A 243 -2.25 9.21 -23.17
C TYR A 243 -0.98 8.48 -23.64
N LEU A 244 0.22 9.08 -23.49
CA LEU A 244 1.47 8.55 -24.03
C LEU A 244 2.04 7.39 -23.21
N CYS A 245 2.38 6.28 -23.87
CA CYS A 245 3.06 5.13 -23.25
C CYS A 245 4.59 5.26 -23.17
N GLY A 246 5.17 6.40 -23.57
CA GLY A 246 6.61 6.57 -23.77
C GLY A 246 6.97 7.91 -24.42
N ASP A 247 7.89 7.90 -25.39
CA ASP A 247 8.44 9.11 -26.02
C ASP A 247 7.39 10.08 -26.57
N GLN A 248 7.62 11.38 -26.36
CA GLN A 248 6.74 12.47 -26.83
C GLN A 248 6.71 12.64 -28.35
N VAL A 249 7.69 12.09 -29.09
CA VAL A 249 7.85 12.36 -30.54
C VAL A 249 7.31 11.23 -31.41
N VAL A 250 7.47 9.96 -31.02
CA VAL A 250 6.99 8.78 -31.79
C VAL A 250 6.47 7.71 -30.80
N GLY A 251 5.51 8.10 -29.98
CA GLY A 251 4.92 7.25 -28.94
C GLY A 251 3.63 6.54 -29.37
N ARG A 252 3.33 5.42 -28.69
CA ARG A 252 1.98 4.85 -28.69
C ARG A 252 1.12 5.57 -27.66
N SER A 253 -0.12 5.84 -28.04
CA SER A 253 -1.16 6.31 -27.13
C SER A 253 -2.04 5.15 -26.68
N ALA A 254 -2.39 5.07 -25.40
CA ALA A 254 -3.26 4.02 -24.89
C ALA A 254 -4.18 4.53 -23.77
N VAL A 255 -5.41 4.02 -23.76
CA VAL A 255 -6.38 4.26 -22.68
C VAL A 255 -5.85 3.77 -21.33
N GLY A 256 -5.09 2.67 -21.32
CA GLY A 256 -4.49 2.11 -20.11
C GLY A 256 -3.60 3.09 -19.33
N GLN A 257 -3.00 4.08 -20.00
CA GLN A 257 -2.20 5.10 -19.31
C GLN A 257 -3.04 5.97 -18.36
N TYR A 258 -4.30 6.27 -18.72
CA TYR A 258 -5.23 6.96 -17.84
C TYR A 258 -5.63 6.10 -16.64
N ILE A 259 -5.86 4.80 -16.88
CA ILE A 259 -6.20 3.84 -15.82
C ILE A 259 -5.05 3.76 -14.82
N ASP A 260 -3.82 3.53 -15.28
CA ASP A 260 -2.63 3.43 -14.45
C ASP A 260 -2.38 4.73 -13.66
N ALA A 261 -2.50 5.89 -14.32
CA ALA A 261 -2.36 7.19 -13.66
C ALA A 261 -3.38 7.35 -12.52
N LEU A 262 -4.67 7.08 -12.78
CA LEU A 262 -5.74 7.22 -11.79
C LEU A 262 -5.61 6.21 -10.63
N LEU A 263 -5.27 4.95 -10.92
CA LEU A 263 -5.03 3.91 -9.91
C LEU A 263 -3.76 4.18 -9.09
N SER A 264 -2.82 4.97 -9.60
CA SER A 264 -1.69 5.47 -8.80
C SER A 264 -2.06 6.69 -7.91
N GLY A 265 -3.31 7.16 -7.96
CA GLY A 265 -3.78 8.32 -7.21
C GLY A 265 -3.60 9.67 -7.92
N CYS A 266 -3.28 9.70 -9.23
CA CYS A 266 -3.27 10.94 -10.01
C CYS A 266 -4.67 11.56 -10.04
N ARG A 267 -4.79 12.88 -9.85
CA ARG A 267 -6.06 13.64 -9.79
C ARG A 267 -6.21 14.69 -10.89
N CYS A 268 -5.22 14.86 -11.75
CA CYS A 268 -5.34 15.71 -12.94
C CYS A 268 -4.73 14.98 -14.14
N VAL A 269 -5.53 14.78 -15.19
CA VAL A 269 -5.12 14.09 -16.42
C VAL A 269 -5.38 14.96 -17.64
N GLU A 270 -4.50 14.86 -18.62
CA GLU A 270 -4.50 15.68 -19.83
C GLU A 270 -5.06 14.94 -21.04
N LEU A 271 -5.84 15.64 -21.86
CA LEU A 271 -6.53 15.12 -23.03
C LEU A 271 -6.37 16.09 -24.22
N ASP A 272 -5.45 15.76 -25.14
CA ASP A 272 -5.24 16.50 -26.39
C ASP A 272 -6.31 16.13 -27.41
N CYS A 273 -7.37 16.93 -27.46
CA CYS A 273 -8.58 16.65 -28.21
C CYS A 273 -8.46 17.14 -29.66
N TRP A 274 -8.53 16.22 -30.61
CA TRP A 274 -8.47 16.50 -32.04
C TRP A 274 -9.66 15.91 -32.80
N ASP A 275 -9.95 16.48 -33.97
CA ASP A 275 -10.94 15.94 -34.88
C ASP A 275 -10.57 14.51 -35.31
N GLY A 276 -11.50 13.58 -35.09
CA GLY A 276 -11.40 12.19 -35.54
C GLY A 276 -12.34 11.86 -36.69
N GLY A 277 -12.23 10.61 -37.17
CA GLY A 277 -13.07 10.07 -38.23
C GLY A 277 -14.52 9.87 -37.77
N ASP A 278 -15.44 9.83 -38.74
CA ASP A 278 -16.88 9.59 -38.51
C ASP A 278 -17.56 10.61 -37.56
N GLY A 279 -16.95 11.78 -37.37
CA GLY A 279 -17.43 12.82 -36.45
C GLY A 279 -17.14 12.54 -34.98
N GLU A 280 -16.35 11.50 -34.66
CA GLU A 280 -15.99 11.12 -33.29
C GLU A 280 -14.61 11.67 -32.90
N PRO A 281 -14.49 12.41 -31.78
CA PRO A 281 -13.23 13.00 -31.34
C PRO A 281 -12.16 11.95 -30.98
N SER A 282 -10.91 12.27 -31.26
CA SER A 282 -9.74 11.43 -30.96
C SER A 282 -8.72 12.17 -30.11
N LEU A 283 -7.92 11.42 -29.34
CA LEU A 283 -6.77 11.94 -28.62
C LEU A 283 -5.47 11.46 -29.26
N PHE A 284 -4.54 12.38 -29.47
CA PHE A 284 -3.16 12.11 -29.89
C PHE A 284 -2.29 13.37 -29.73
N HIS A 285 -0.98 13.17 -29.61
CA HIS A 285 -0.01 14.27 -29.68
C HIS A 285 0.21 14.70 -31.13
N GLY A 286 0.07 15.99 -31.42
CA GLY A 286 0.27 16.55 -32.75
C GLY A 286 0.90 17.95 -32.73
N VAL A 287 1.59 18.31 -33.81
CA VAL A 287 2.17 19.65 -34.02
C VAL A 287 1.62 20.23 -35.31
N GLY A 288 0.98 21.40 -35.25
CA GLY A 288 0.46 22.08 -36.44
C GLY A 288 -0.53 21.25 -37.27
N GLY A 289 -1.28 20.34 -36.63
CA GLY A 289 -2.21 19.41 -37.29
C GLY A 289 -1.58 18.12 -37.82
N TYR A 290 -0.27 17.93 -37.68
CA TYR A 290 0.41 16.68 -38.05
C TYR A 290 0.44 15.70 -36.88
N GLN A 291 0.06 14.46 -37.17
CA GLN A 291 0.00 13.36 -36.20
C GLN A 291 1.40 12.83 -35.87
N LEU A 292 1.77 12.84 -34.59
CA LEU A 292 3.06 12.30 -34.11
C LEU A 292 2.91 10.94 -33.40
N THR A 293 1.71 10.61 -32.92
CA THR A 293 1.45 9.41 -32.11
C THR A 293 0.18 8.67 -32.56
N SER A 294 -0.05 7.46 -32.05
CA SER A 294 -1.29 6.73 -32.37
C SER A 294 -2.53 7.41 -31.76
N ARG A 295 -3.70 7.19 -32.37
CA ARG A 295 -4.96 7.77 -31.90
C ARG A 295 -5.68 6.83 -30.94
N ILE A 296 -6.31 7.40 -29.92
CA ILE A 296 -7.29 6.73 -29.07
C ILE A 296 -8.59 7.52 -29.08
N LYS A 297 -9.74 6.86 -28.86
CA LYS A 297 -11.03 7.54 -28.88
C LYS A 297 -11.24 8.34 -27.60
N PHE A 298 -11.73 9.57 -27.72
CA PHE A 298 -12.09 10.40 -26.56
C PHE A 298 -13.10 9.68 -25.65
N LYS A 299 -14.12 9.08 -26.24
CA LYS A 299 -15.17 8.33 -25.53
C LYS A 299 -14.61 7.22 -24.64
N ASP A 300 -13.66 6.44 -25.13
CA ASP A 300 -13.08 5.31 -24.39
C ASP A 300 -12.25 5.82 -23.20
N VAL A 301 -11.57 6.95 -23.35
CA VAL A 301 -10.82 7.59 -22.26
C VAL A 301 -11.75 8.14 -21.19
N ILE A 302 -12.82 8.85 -21.56
CA ILE A 302 -13.80 9.36 -20.59
C ILE A 302 -14.49 8.20 -19.84
N GLN A 303 -14.80 7.10 -20.53
CA GLN A 303 -15.33 5.89 -19.88
C GLN A 303 -14.33 5.31 -18.87
N ALA A 304 -13.06 5.19 -19.23
CA ALA A 304 -12.02 4.73 -18.32
C ALA A 304 -11.84 5.67 -17.11
N CYS A 305 -11.86 6.98 -17.32
CA CYS A 305 -11.81 7.94 -16.22
C CYS A 305 -12.98 7.75 -15.24
N LYS A 306 -14.19 7.48 -15.74
CA LYS A 306 -15.37 7.21 -14.91
C LYS A 306 -15.24 5.89 -14.14
N ASP A 307 -14.82 4.82 -14.80
CA ASP A 307 -14.81 3.47 -14.23
C ASP A 307 -13.70 3.29 -13.18
N TYR A 308 -12.55 3.94 -13.37
CA TYR A 308 -11.35 3.75 -12.54
C TYR A 308 -11.00 4.96 -11.67
N GLY A 309 -11.52 6.13 -11.98
CA GLY A 309 -11.10 7.40 -11.39
C GLY A 309 -11.16 7.43 -9.87
N PHE A 310 -12.22 6.89 -9.26
CA PHE A 310 -12.46 6.99 -7.83
C PHE A 310 -12.14 5.71 -7.03
N GLN A 311 -11.55 4.69 -7.66
CA GLN A 311 -11.29 3.41 -6.98
C GLN A 311 -10.22 3.50 -5.88
N ARG A 312 -9.30 4.47 -5.98
CA ARG A 312 -8.17 4.65 -5.06
C ARG A 312 -8.20 5.95 -4.27
N SER A 313 -8.99 6.92 -4.73
CA SER A 313 -9.18 8.20 -4.06
C SER A 313 -10.55 8.74 -4.42
N LYS A 314 -11.31 9.18 -3.41
CA LYS A 314 -12.63 9.78 -3.57
C LYS A 314 -12.59 11.25 -4.00
N PHE A 315 -11.43 11.90 -3.94
CA PHE A 315 -11.28 13.33 -4.23
C PHE A 315 -11.35 13.64 -5.75
N PRO A 316 -11.71 14.89 -6.11
CA PRO A 316 -12.08 15.23 -7.49
C PRO A 316 -10.99 14.95 -8.52
N ILE A 317 -11.41 14.70 -9.76
CA ILE A 317 -10.54 14.52 -10.92
C ILE A 317 -10.67 15.71 -11.86
N ILE A 318 -9.54 16.33 -12.19
CA ILE A 318 -9.46 17.39 -13.20
C ILE A 318 -9.16 16.76 -14.56
N LEU A 319 -10.04 17.01 -15.52
CA LEU A 319 -9.83 16.70 -16.93
C LEU A 319 -9.32 17.97 -17.63
N SER A 320 -8.01 18.02 -17.91
CA SER A 320 -7.37 19.11 -18.65
C SER A 320 -7.54 18.88 -20.15
N LEU A 321 -8.48 19.61 -20.75
CA LEU A 321 -8.85 19.49 -22.15
C LEU A 321 -8.05 20.49 -23.00
N GLU A 322 -7.08 20.00 -23.76
CA GLU A 322 -6.41 20.80 -24.80
C GLU A 322 -7.20 20.66 -26.11
N MET A 323 -7.87 21.73 -26.52
CA MET A 323 -8.95 21.64 -27.52
C MET A 323 -8.52 22.10 -28.92
N HIS A 324 -8.35 21.15 -29.83
CA HIS A 324 -8.06 21.39 -31.27
C HIS A 324 -9.22 20.99 -32.20
N CYS A 325 -10.33 20.52 -31.65
CA CYS A 325 -11.49 20.10 -32.42
C CYS A 325 -12.20 21.25 -33.14
N SER A 326 -12.83 20.97 -34.27
CA SER A 326 -13.81 21.85 -34.92
C SER A 326 -15.05 22.04 -34.05
N THR A 327 -15.83 23.11 -34.29
CA THR A 327 -17.05 23.40 -33.52
C THR A 327 -18.02 22.23 -33.46
N LYS A 328 -18.15 21.46 -34.56
CA LYS A 328 -19.00 20.26 -34.60
C LYS A 328 -18.52 19.18 -33.63
N GLN A 329 -17.22 18.92 -33.57
CA GLN A 329 -16.67 17.91 -32.66
C GLN A 329 -16.51 18.43 -31.23
N LYS A 330 -16.40 19.75 -30.99
CA LYS A 330 -16.53 20.34 -29.65
C LYS A 330 -17.92 20.05 -29.06
N ILE A 331 -18.98 20.21 -29.85
CA ILE A 331 -20.35 19.83 -29.44
C ILE A 331 -20.41 18.33 -29.13
N ARG A 332 -19.77 17.50 -29.96
CA ARG A 332 -19.71 16.06 -29.72
C ARG A 332 -18.96 15.69 -28.43
N ILE A 333 -17.87 16.38 -28.10
CA ILE A 333 -17.16 16.22 -26.82
C ILE A 333 -18.08 16.53 -25.65
N ALA A 334 -18.81 17.65 -25.69
CA ALA A 334 -19.75 18.02 -24.63
C ALA A 334 -20.84 16.95 -24.45
N GLN A 335 -21.40 16.43 -25.55
CA GLN A 335 -22.36 15.33 -25.51
C GLN A 335 -21.78 14.07 -24.87
N ILE A 336 -20.55 13.67 -25.22
CA ILE A 336 -19.90 12.50 -24.62
C ILE A 336 -19.68 12.69 -23.11
N LEU A 337 -19.25 13.88 -22.70
CA LEU A 337 -19.06 14.22 -21.28
C LEU A 337 -20.39 14.16 -20.51
N ASP A 338 -21.47 14.69 -21.06
CA ASP A 338 -22.80 14.61 -20.44
C ASP A 338 -23.37 13.18 -20.46
N GLU A 339 -23.18 12.42 -21.55
CA GLU A 339 -23.61 11.02 -21.68
C GLU A 339 -22.92 10.10 -20.66
N ILE A 340 -21.61 10.26 -20.48
CA ILE A 340 -20.81 9.38 -19.63
C ILE A 340 -20.74 9.93 -18.20
N ILE A 341 -20.28 11.16 -17.99
CA ILE A 341 -20.05 11.69 -16.64
C ILE A 341 -21.32 12.32 -16.05
N GLY A 342 -22.04 13.10 -16.85
CA GLY A 342 -23.34 13.69 -16.48
C GLY A 342 -23.27 14.59 -15.25
N ASP A 343 -24.01 14.22 -14.21
CA ASP A 343 -24.16 15.01 -12.97
C ASP A 343 -22.90 15.03 -12.10
N GLN A 344 -21.94 14.13 -12.35
CA GLN A 344 -20.66 14.16 -11.66
C GLN A 344 -19.75 15.31 -12.12
N ILE A 345 -20.12 16.06 -13.16
CA ILE A 345 -19.36 17.25 -13.57
C ILE A 345 -19.71 18.42 -12.65
N TYR A 346 -18.71 18.96 -11.96
CA TYR A 346 -18.84 20.16 -11.16
C TYR A 346 -19.15 21.37 -12.05
N ARG A 347 -20.27 22.03 -11.77
CA ARG A 347 -20.73 23.23 -12.48
C ARG A 347 -20.98 24.31 -11.42
N ALA A 348 -20.14 25.34 -11.42
CA ALA A 348 -20.26 26.46 -10.49
C ALA A 348 -20.50 27.79 -11.19
N PRO A 349 -21.22 28.72 -10.56
CA PRO A 349 -21.34 30.08 -11.06
C PRO A 349 -19.98 30.78 -10.99
N PRO A 350 -19.70 31.75 -11.88
CA PRO A 350 -18.41 32.46 -11.93
C PRO A 350 -18.00 33.12 -10.60
N SER A 351 -18.96 33.47 -9.75
CA SER A 351 -18.73 34.12 -8.46
C SER A 351 -18.62 33.16 -7.27
N ALA A 352 -18.69 31.85 -7.50
CA ALA A 352 -18.57 30.88 -6.41
C ALA A 352 -17.15 30.90 -5.83
N PRO A 353 -16.99 30.75 -4.50
CA PRO A 353 -15.68 30.48 -3.93
C PRO A 353 -15.14 29.17 -4.52
N GLN A 354 -13.81 29.06 -4.58
CA GLN A 354 -13.19 27.83 -5.05
C GLN A 354 -13.56 26.69 -4.08
N PRO A 355 -14.06 25.55 -4.59
CA PRO A 355 -14.52 24.47 -3.76
C PRO A 355 -13.35 23.75 -3.09
N SER A 356 -13.65 23.03 -2.02
CA SER A 356 -12.73 22.11 -1.37
C SER A 356 -12.75 20.71 -2.00
N PRO A 357 -11.68 19.91 -1.83
CA PRO A 357 -11.71 18.50 -2.22
C PRO A 357 -12.86 17.71 -1.59
N ALA A 358 -13.22 18.00 -0.32
CA ALA A 358 -14.31 17.32 0.39
C ALA A 358 -15.70 17.61 -0.20
N GLU A 359 -15.94 18.82 -0.70
CA GLU A 359 -17.21 19.17 -1.37
C GLU A 359 -17.36 18.50 -2.73
N LEU A 360 -16.25 18.11 -3.36
CA LEU A 360 -16.20 17.54 -4.71
C LEU A 360 -15.85 16.05 -4.73
N GLU A 361 -16.17 15.32 -3.65
CA GLU A 361 -15.97 13.88 -3.64
C GLU A 361 -16.74 13.20 -4.78
N ASN A 362 -16.05 12.36 -5.54
CA ASN A 362 -16.56 11.64 -6.71
C ASN A 362 -17.03 12.55 -7.86
N MET A 363 -16.49 13.77 -7.95
CA MET A 363 -16.80 14.74 -8.99
C MET A 363 -15.63 14.94 -9.97
N PHE A 364 -15.97 15.36 -11.18
CA PHE A 364 -15.04 15.77 -12.22
C PHE A 364 -15.06 17.28 -12.40
N ILE A 365 -13.88 17.87 -12.62
CA ILE A 365 -13.70 19.27 -12.97
C ILE A 365 -13.18 19.31 -14.41
N LEU A 366 -13.80 20.13 -15.25
CA LEU A 366 -13.33 20.36 -16.62
C LEU A 366 -12.44 21.61 -16.63
N LYS A 367 -11.16 21.44 -16.97
CA LYS A 367 -10.26 22.56 -17.28
C LYS A 367 -10.19 22.69 -18.80
N GLY A 368 -10.53 23.85 -19.33
CA GLY A 368 -10.39 24.16 -20.75
C GLY A 368 -10.61 25.64 -21.00
N LYS A 369 -10.24 26.12 -22.19
CA LYS A 369 -10.43 27.52 -22.57
C LYS A 369 -11.92 27.86 -22.61
N VAL A 370 -12.29 28.95 -21.96
CA VAL A 370 -13.63 29.55 -22.02
C VAL A 370 -13.57 30.83 -22.86
N PRO A 371 -14.63 31.15 -23.63
CA PRO A 371 -14.72 32.45 -24.27
C PRO A 371 -14.79 33.57 -23.22
N ASN A 372 -14.19 34.72 -23.50
CA ASN A 372 -14.37 35.93 -22.71
C ASN A 372 -15.82 36.46 -22.82
N GLU A 373 -16.14 37.55 -22.10
CA GLU A 373 -17.48 38.17 -22.13
C GLU A 373 -17.96 38.59 -23.53
N LYS A 374 -17.04 38.74 -24.50
CA LYS A 374 -17.32 39.07 -25.89
C LYS A 374 -17.45 37.83 -26.80
N GLY A 375 -17.29 36.63 -26.24
CA GLY A 375 -17.33 35.37 -26.97
C GLY A 375 -16.03 35.04 -27.72
N GLU A 376 -14.94 35.77 -27.44
CA GLU A 376 -13.62 35.53 -28.05
C GLU A 376 -12.81 34.57 -27.19
N MET A 377 -12.07 33.66 -27.82
CA MET A 377 -11.18 32.74 -27.09
C MET A 377 -9.91 33.49 -26.72
N VAL A 378 -9.59 33.57 -25.43
CA VAL A 378 -8.31 34.16 -24.94
C VAL A 378 -7.20 33.10 -25.07
N GLU A 379 -6.03 33.49 -25.56
CA GLU A 379 -4.85 32.60 -25.61
C GLU A 379 -4.18 32.53 -24.22
N GLU A 380 -3.65 31.35 -23.85
CA GLU A 380 -2.88 31.20 -22.61
C GLU A 380 -1.53 31.90 -22.81
N GLY A 381 -1.24 32.93 -22.01
CA GLY A 381 0.07 33.61 -22.02
C GLY A 381 0.07 35.14 -21.95
N ASP A 382 -1.08 35.81 -21.92
CA ASP A 382 -1.10 37.22 -21.55
C ASP A 382 -0.82 37.32 -20.04
N GLU A 383 0.38 37.78 -19.70
CA GLU A 383 0.92 37.95 -18.33
C GLU A 383 0.09 38.92 -17.45
N ASP A 384 -1.05 39.41 -17.94
CA ASP A 384 -1.92 40.38 -17.25
C ASP A 384 -3.00 39.71 -16.37
N ASP A 385 -3.06 38.37 -16.28
CA ASP A 385 -4.05 37.61 -15.48
C ASP A 385 -3.52 37.10 -14.11
N ILE A 386 -2.73 37.90 -13.39
CA ILE A 386 -2.41 37.68 -11.95
C ILE A 386 -3.04 38.76 -11.06
#